data_AF-A0A8J1INC1-F1
#
_entry.id   AF-A0A8J1INC1-F1
#
_cell.length_a   1.000
_cell.length_b   1.000
_cell.length_c   1.000
_cell.angle_alpha   90.00
_cell.angle_beta   90.00
_cell.angle_gamma   90.00
#
_symmetry.space_group_name_H-M   'P 1'
#
loop_
_entity.id
_entity.type
_entity.pdbx_description
1 polymer ?
#
loop_
_entity_poly.entity_id
_entity_poly.type
_entity_poly.pdbx_seq_one_letter_code
_entity_poly.pdbx_strand_id
1 'polypeptide(L)'
;MNAEKMEIRWFKPMYRPYVHLYINGKDDYTAQMPQFANRTELLKENITRGIFPLMIHKVTAQDSGKYYCYVESTEHHGSTTVQLQVTEQQPDLNQDSYLQDQKQDKKGESNLTRTFPTHRKPHYSN
;
A
#
# COMPACT_ATOMS: atom_id res chain seq x y z
N MET A 1 13.62 -16.63 0.81
CA MET A 1 13.67 -16.28 -0.61
C MET A 1 14.01 -14.80 -0.66
N ASN A 2 15.08 -14.44 -1.36
CA ASN A 2 15.49 -13.05 -1.55
C ASN A 2 14.65 -12.44 -2.68
N ALA A 3 13.99 -11.31 -2.44
CA ALA A 3 13.11 -10.65 -3.40
C ALA A 3 13.71 -9.37 -4.02
N GLU A 4 14.96 -9.03 -3.73
CA GLU A 4 15.60 -7.79 -4.21
C GLU A 4 15.62 -7.67 -5.73
N LYS A 5 15.75 -8.80 -6.44
CA LYS A 5 15.76 -8.88 -7.90
C LYS A 5 14.43 -9.33 -8.50
N MET A 6 13.37 -9.38 -7.70
CA MET A 6 12.03 -9.70 -8.21
C MET A 6 11.35 -8.46 -8.79
N GLU A 7 10.48 -8.67 -9.75
CA GLU A 7 9.47 -7.69 -10.11
C GLU A 7 8.25 -7.87 -9.20
N ILE A 8 7.79 -6.78 -8.60
CA ILE A 8 6.65 -6.76 -7.68
C ILE A 8 5.64 -5.75 -8.19
N ARG A 9 4.45 -6.24 -8.55
CA ARG A 9 3.35 -5.46 -9.12
C ARG A 9 2.20 -5.42 -8.14
N TRP A 10 1.80 -4.23 -7.73
CA TRP A 10 0.54 -4.00 -7.02
C TRP A 10 -0.45 -3.32 -7.94
N PHE A 11 -1.67 -3.84 -8.00
CA PHE A 11 -2.73 -3.31 -8.86
C PHE A 11 -4.11 -3.48 -8.21
N LYS A 12 -5.06 -2.65 -8.67
CA LYS A 12 -6.50 -2.81 -8.38
C LYS A 12 -7.06 -3.92 -9.31
N PRO A 13 -8.38 -4.13 -9.48
CA PRO A 13 -8.86 -5.19 -10.38
C PRO A 13 -8.37 -5.11 -11.83
N MET A 14 -8.00 -3.92 -12.32
CA MET A 14 -7.38 -3.74 -13.64
C MET A 14 -5.86 -3.84 -13.53
N TYR A 15 -5.24 -4.64 -14.40
CA TYR A 15 -3.81 -4.96 -14.32
C TYR A 15 -2.90 -3.75 -14.51
N ARG A 16 -3.28 -2.83 -15.40
CA ARG A 16 -2.63 -1.52 -15.59
C ARG A 16 -3.69 -0.42 -15.66
N PRO A 17 -3.39 0.81 -15.20
CA PRO A 17 -2.14 1.22 -14.55
C PRO A 17 -1.94 0.59 -13.15
N TYR A 18 -0.71 0.60 -12.64
CA TYR A 18 -0.36 -0.05 -11.37
C TYR A 18 -0.62 0.86 -10.17
N VAL A 19 -0.95 0.28 -9.01
CA VAL A 19 -0.89 0.99 -7.73
C VAL A 19 0.58 1.29 -7.37
N HIS A 20 1.45 0.30 -7.57
CA HIS A 20 2.89 0.43 -7.36
C HIS A 20 3.63 -0.64 -8.18
N LEU A 21 4.80 -0.29 -8.71
CA LEU A 21 5.69 -1.20 -9.40
C LEU A 21 7.08 -1.11 -8.75
N TYR A 22 7.66 -2.26 -8.44
CA TYR A 22 9.07 -2.38 -8.12
C TYR A 22 9.72 -3.31 -9.15
N ILE A 23 10.77 -2.82 -9.81
CA ILE A 23 11.48 -3.54 -10.85
C ILE A 23 12.93 -3.08 -10.88
N ASN A 24 13.86 -3.97 -11.23
CA ASN A 24 15.30 -3.66 -11.32
C ASN A 24 15.88 -3.05 -10.02
N GLY A 25 15.43 -3.52 -8.86
CA GLY A 25 15.97 -3.09 -7.57
C GLY A 25 15.38 -1.79 -7.01
N LYS A 26 14.39 -1.18 -7.68
CA LYS A 26 13.86 0.14 -7.30
C LYS A 26 12.37 0.29 -7.60
N ASP A 27 11.77 1.28 -6.96
CA ASP A 27 10.39 1.67 -7.25
C ASP A 27 10.33 2.37 -8.62
N ASP A 28 9.31 2.04 -9.40
CA ASP A 28 9.04 2.62 -10.71
C ASP A 28 7.62 3.21 -10.72
N TYR A 29 7.55 4.49 -11.05
CA TYR A 29 6.31 5.27 -11.02
C TYR A 29 5.76 5.58 -12.42
N THR A 30 6.39 5.08 -13.49
CA THR A 30 6.08 5.46 -14.89
C THR A 30 4.67 5.06 -15.33
N ALA A 31 4.20 3.89 -14.90
CA ALA A 31 2.88 3.36 -15.22
C ALA A 31 1.94 3.38 -14.00
N GLN A 32 2.16 4.29 -13.06
CA GLN A 32 1.38 4.40 -11.84
C GLN A 32 0.01 5.03 -12.09
N MET A 33 -1.01 4.50 -11.42
CA MET A 33 -2.34 5.08 -11.36
C MET A 33 -2.28 6.48 -10.71
N PRO A 34 -2.81 7.54 -11.34
CA PRO A 34 -2.66 8.92 -10.85
C PRO A 34 -3.09 9.14 -9.40
N GLN A 35 -4.13 8.45 -8.92
CA GLN A 35 -4.61 8.56 -7.54
C GLN A 35 -3.63 8.03 -6.47
N PHE A 36 -2.61 7.26 -6.88
CA PHE A 36 -1.56 6.73 -6.01
C PHE A 36 -0.21 7.47 -6.17
N ALA A 37 -0.14 8.47 -7.05
CA ALA A 37 1.06 9.25 -7.29
C ALA A 37 1.57 9.92 -6.01
N ASN A 38 2.87 9.79 -5.73
CA ASN A 38 3.55 10.30 -4.52
C ASN A 38 2.94 9.79 -3.19
N ARG A 39 2.20 8.68 -3.24
CA ARG A 39 1.53 8.10 -2.07
C ARG A 39 1.96 6.68 -1.79
N THR A 40 2.79 6.05 -2.61
CA THR A 40 3.15 4.64 -2.39
C THR A 40 4.65 4.42 -2.40
N GLU A 41 5.10 3.48 -1.57
CA GLU A 41 6.48 3.01 -1.53
C GLU A 41 6.51 1.53 -1.14
N LEU A 42 7.47 0.79 -1.68
CA LEU A 42 7.77 -0.56 -1.22
C LEU A 42 8.82 -0.48 -0.10
N LEU A 43 8.52 -1.06 1.06
CA LEU A 43 9.45 -1.14 2.19
C LEU A 43 10.48 -2.26 1.93
N LYS A 44 11.76 -1.89 1.91
CA LYS A 44 12.86 -2.75 1.43
C LYS A 44 13.77 -3.28 2.53
N GLU A 45 13.56 -2.89 3.78
CA GLU A 45 14.43 -3.22 4.93
C GLU A 45 14.62 -4.73 5.09
N ASN A 46 13.62 -5.51 4.70
CA ASN A 46 13.60 -6.96 4.85
C ASN A 46 13.40 -7.71 3.52
N ILE A 47 13.65 -7.06 2.38
CA ILE A 47 13.39 -7.64 1.06
C ILE A 47 14.25 -8.88 0.78
N THR A 48 15.47 -8.91 1.31
CA THR A 48 16.39 -10.08 1.23
C THR A 48 15.88 -11.28 2.01
N ARG A 49 15.01 -11.05 3.01
CA ARG A 49 14.29 -12.09 3.76
C ARG A 49 12.94 -12.45 3.13
N GLY A 50 12.57 -11.80 2.03
CA GLY A 50 11.29 -12.00 1.34
C GLY A 50 10.13 -11.29 2.01
N ILE A 51 10.39 -10.23 2.77
CA ILE A 51 9.38 -9.40 3.42
C ILE A 51 9.48 -8.01 2.80
N PHE A 52 8.46 -7.60 2.05
CA PHE A 52 8.47 -6.34 1.30
C PHE A 52 7.06 -5.74 1.25
N PRO A 53 6.59 -5.15 2.35
CA PRO A 53 5.24 -4.60 2.39
C PRO A 53 5.07 -3.38 1.48
N LEU A 54 3.88 -3.22 0.91
CA LEU A 54 3.49 -1.96 0.25
C LEU A 54 2.96 -0.98 1.29
N MET A 55 3.47 0.24 1.28
CA MET A 55 2.97 1.35 2.07
C MET A 55 2.17 2.31 1.20
N ILE A 56 0.99 2.73 1.69
CA ILE A 56 0.18 3.79 1.08
C ILE A 56 0.02 4.92 2.09
N HIS A 57 0.42 6.13 1.71
CA HIS A 57 0.37 7.37 2.48
C HIS A 57 -0.91 8.16 2.20
N LYS A 58 -1.36 8.92 3.21
CA LYS A 58 -2.53 9.82 3.12
C LYS A 58 -3.79 9.08 2.66
N VAL A 59 -4.08 7.94 3.27
CA VAL A 59 -5.19 7.04 2.87
C VAL A 59 -6.54 7.76 2.93
N THR A 60 -7.40 7.55 1.92
CA THR A 60 -8.76 8.10 1.80
C THR A 60 -9.79 6.99 1.66
N ALA A 61 -11.08 7.29 1.83
CA ALA A 61 -12.17 6.31 1.63
C ALA A 61 -12.13 5.66 0.24
N GLN A 62 -11.71 6.40 -0.79
CA GLN A 62 -11.59 5.93 -2.18
C GLN A 62 -10.52 4.85 -2.36
N ASP A 63 -9.54 4.77 -1.46
CA ASP A 63 -8.54 3.71 -1.52
C ASP A 63 -9.11 2.35 -1.11
N SER A 64 -10.29 2.28 -0.48
CA SER A 64 -10.94 1.01 -0.15
C SER A 64 -11.10 0.09 -1.38
N GLY A 65 -11.13 -1.22 -1.14
CA GLY A 65 -11.32 -2.22 -2.17
C GLY A 65 -10.22 -3.28 -2.22
N LYS A 66 -10.31 -4.15 -3.23
CA LYS A 66 -9.36 -5.25 -3.45
C LYS A 66 -8.10 -4.75 -4.13
N TYR A 67 -6.97 -5.24 -3.64
CA TYR A 67 -5.65 -5.08 -4.20
C TYR A 67 -5.08 -6.46 -4.53
N TYR A 68 -4.32 -6.52 -5.60
CA TYR A 68 -3.63 -7.71 -6.06
C TYR A 68 -2.15 -7.42 -6.05
N CYS A 69 -1.38 -8.35 -5.49
CA CYS A 69 0.06 -8.37 -5.57
C CYS A 69 0.47 -9.55 -6.43
N TYR A 70 1.32 -9.29 -7.40
CA TYR A 70 1.97 -10.31 -8.21
C TYR A 70 3.48 -10.11 -8.12
N VAL A 71 4.21 -11.19 -7.88
CA VAL A 71 5.66 -11.22 -7.75
C VAL A 71 6.23 -12.20 -8.74
N GLU A 72 7.31 -11.84 -9.43
CA GLU A 72 8.00 -12.76 -10.33
C GLU A 72 9.51 -12.54 -10.39
N SER A 73 10.23 -13.64 -10.60
CA SER A 73 11.60 -13.74 -11.08
C SER A 73 11.65 -14.80 -12.18
N THR A 74 12.86 -15.08 -12.68
CA THR A 74 13.10 -16.18 -13.63
C THR A 74 12.70 -17.55 -13.10
N GLU A 75 12.75 -17.77 -11.78
CA GLU A 75 12.57 -19.09 -11.15
C GLU A 75 11.31 -19.19 -10.30
N HIS A 76 10.74 -18.06 -9.89
CA HIS A 76 9.68 -18.02 -8.91
C HIS A 76 8.63 -17.00 -9.30
N HIS A 77 7.37 -17.37 -9.13
CA HIS A 77 6.26 -16.43 -9.24
C HIS A 77 5.24 -16.67 -8.14
N GLY A 78 4.44 -15.66 -7.84
CA GLY A 78 3.44 -15.74 -6.81
C GLY A 78 2.44 -14.61 -6.91
N SER A 79 1.26 -14.82 -6.33
CA SER A 79 0.24 -13.80 -6.24
C SER A 79 -0.50 -13.87 -4.92
N THR A 80 -0.99 -12.73 -4.45
CA THR A 80 -1.89 -12.64 -3.30
C THR A 80 -2.91 -11.54 -3.51
N THR A 81 -4.01 -11.61 -2.78
CA THR A 81 -5.09 -10.61 -2.79
C THR A 81 -5.26 -10.06 -1.39
N VAL A 82 -5.39 -8.73 -1.29
CA VAL A 82 -5.63 -8.06 -0.01
C VAL A 82 -6.82 -7.12 -0.12
N GLN A 83 -7.70 -7.15 0.89
CA GLN A 83 -8.83 -6.23 0.98
C GLN A 83 -8.46 -5.05 1.90
N LEU A 84 -8.53 -3.84 1.36
CA LEU A 84 -8.46 -2.61 2.15
C LEU A 84 -9.87 -2.13 2.48
N GLN A 85 -10.12 -1.83 3.76
CA GLN A 85 -11.30 -1.12 4.23
C GLN A 85 -10.82 0.12 4.98
N VAL A 86 -11.23 1.28 4.51
CA VAL A 86 -10.94 2.59 5.12
C VAL A 86 -12.25 3.10 5.70
N THR A 87 -12.29 3.30 7.01
CA THR A 87 -13.40 3.95 7.69
C THR A 87 -13.03 5.40 7.94
N GLU A 88 -13.80 6.34 7.39
CA GLU A 88 -13.71 7.73 7.84
C GLU A 88 -14.22 7.80 9.28
N GLN A 89 -13.38 8.24 10.21
CA GLN A 89 -13.88 8.69 11.49
C GLN A 89 -14.62 10.00 11.22
N GLN A 90 -15.95 9.94 11.12
CA GLN A 90 -16.75 11.15 11.18
C GLN A 90 -16.46 11.85 12.52
N PRO A 91 -16.15 13.16 12.52
CA PRO A 91 -16.19 13.93 13.75
C PRO A 91 -17.61 13.81 14.30
N ASP A 92 -17.75 13.37 15.55
CA ASP A 92 -19.03 13.35 16.23
C ASP A 92 -19.56 14.79 16.34
N LEU A 93 -20.56 15.13 15.52
CA LEU A 93 -21.22 16.45 15.49
C LEU A 93 -22.32 16.54 16.57
N ASN A 94 -22.04 16.07 17.79
CA ASN A 94 -22.92 16.25 18.96
C ASN A 94 -22.14 16.75 20.19
N GLN A 95 -21.24 17.73 20.01
CA GLN A 95 -20.57 18.37 21.14
C GLN A 95 -20.41 19.89 20.99
N ASP A 96 -21.45 20.57 20.54
CA ASP A 96 -21.57 22.05 20.50
C ASP A 96 -21.65 22.71 21.92
N SER A 97 -21.15 22.07 22.98
CA SER A 97 -21.22 22.64 24.34
C SER A 97 -19.95 22.56 25.19
N TYR A 98 -18.82 22.06 24.68
CA TYR A 98 -17.56 22.05 25.44
C TYR A 98 -16.47 22.89 24.80
N LEU A 99 -16.61 24.20 25.01
CA LEU A 99 -15.52 25.16 25.25
C LEU A 99 -14.62 25.54 24.06
N GLN A 100 -15.09 26.61 23.44
CA GLN A 100 -14.49 27.71 22.67
C GLN A 100 -13.12 28.28 23.09
N ASP A 101 -12.27 27.61 23.87
CA ASP A 101 -11.01 28.23 24.33
C ASP A 101 -9.79 27.31 24.23
N GLN A 102 -9.42 26.96 22.98
CA GLN A 102 -8.06 26.54 22.60
C GLN A 102 -7.82 26.97 21.14
N LYS A 103 -7.45 28.24 20.92
CA LYS A 103 -6.75 28.62 19.69
C LYS A 103 -5.39 27.91 19.69
N GLN A 104 -5.32 26.74 19.08
CA GLN A 104 -4.05 26.20 18.67
C GLN A 104 -4.24 25.39 17.40
N ASP A 105 -3.50 25.80 16.38
CA ASP A 105 -3.46 25.25 15.03
C ASP A 105 -3.41 23.71 15.05
N LYS A 106 -4.57 23.05 14.93
CA LYS A 106 -4.61 21.61 14.65
C LYS A 106 -4.94 21.41 13.18
N LYS A 107 -3.91 21.61 12.36
CA LYS A 107 -3.78 20.99 11.03
C LYS A 107 -3.69 19.47 11.22
N GLY A 108 -4.81 18.85 11.57
CA GLY A 108 -4.94 17.41 11.75
C GLY A 108 -5.19 16.73 10.41
N GLU A 109 -4.29 16.89 9.43
CA GLU A 109 -4.20 15.91 8.35
C GLU A 109 -3.73 14.61 9.00
N SER A 110 -4.65 13.69 9.26
CA SER A 110 -4.29 12.37 9.77
C SER A 110 -3.35 11.71 8.76
N ASN A 111 -2.07 11.56 9.12
CA ASN A 111 -1.08 10.78 8.37
C ASN A 111 -1.43 9.29 8.47
N LEU A 112 -2.57 8.90 7.91
CA LEU A 112 -2.99 7.51 7.85
C LEU A 112 -2.15 6.81 6.80
N THR A 113 -1.34 5.88 7.28
CA THR A 113 -0.46 5.04 6.48
C THR A 113 -0.88 3.59 6.68
N ARG A 114 -1.01 2.81 5.59
CA ARG A 114 -1.37 1.39 5.65
C ARG A 114 -0.30 0.54 4.98
N THR A 115 0.01 -0.58 5.63
CA THR A 115 1.03 -1.55 5.20
C THR A 115 0.38 -2.85 4.77
N PHE A 116 0.70 -3.35 3.57
CA PHE A 116 0.19 -4.62 3.06
C PHE A 116 1.27 -5.72 3.08
N PRO A 117 1.08 -6.83 3.82
CA PRO A 117 2.07 -7.88 3.86
C PRO A 117 2.09 -8.68 2.55
N THR A 118 3.30 -9.01 2.08
CA THR A 118 3.54 -10.03 1.07
C THR A 118 3.90 -11.32 1.79
N HIS A 119 2.92 -12.21 1.99
CA HIS A 119 3.18 -13.47 2.70
C HIS A 119 4.14 -14.36 1.89
N ARG A 120 5.04 -15.03 2.60
CA ARG A 120 5.88 -16.12 2.09
C ARG A 120 4.95 -17.25 1.61
N LYS A 121 4.73 -17.42 0.30
CA LYS A 121 4.03 -18.61 -0.20
C LYS A 121 4.94 -19.84 -0.03
N PRO A 122 4.39 -21.00 0.36
CA PRO A 122 5.13 -22.25 0.33
C PRO A 122 5.49 -22.61 -1.12
N HIS A 123 6.69 -23.15 -1.31
CA HIS A 123 7.06 -23.84 -2.55
C HIS A 123 6.06 -24.98 -2.77
N TYR A 124 5.31 -24.93 -3.87
CA TYR A 124 4.75 -26.14 -4.45
C TYR A 124 5.61 -26.50 -5.65
N SER A 125 6.47 -27.50 -5.47
CA SER A 125 7.13 -28.21 -6.56
C SER A 125 6.10 -29.11 -7.25
N ASN A 126 6.00 -29.00 -8.57
CA ASN A 126 5.49 -30.10 -9.41
C ASN A 126 6.58 -31.14 -9.61
#